data_AF-A0A699RN90-F1
#
_entry.id   AF-A0A699RN90-F1
#
_cell.length_a   1.000
_cell.length_b   1.000
_cell.length_c   1.000
_cell.angle_alpha   90.00
_cell.angle_beta   90.00
_cell.angle_gamma   90.00
#
_symmetry.space_group_name_H-M   'P 1'
#
loop_
_entity.id
_entity.type
_entity.pdbx_description
1 polymer ?
#
loop_
_entity_poly.entity_id
_entity_poly.type
_entity_poly.pdbx_seq_one_letter_code
_entity_poly.pdbx_strand_id
1 'polypeptide(L)'
;IKSSIDEPPEVELKDLPPHLEYAFLEGYNKLHVIIAKALKDEGKSALIKVSKSHKRAIAWKLSDIQGINPEFCTHKILMEEDYKPAVQNQRRVNPKIHDVIKKEVEKLLDAGLIYPISDSPWVSS
;
A
#
# COMPACT_ATOMS: atom_id res chain seq x y z
N ILE A 1 0.88 10.70 -14.99
CA ILE A 1 0.22 10.02 -13.85
C ILE A 1 -0.49 11.11 -13.05
N LYS A 2 -1.83 11.10 -12.99
CA LYS A 2 -2.58 12.05 -12.15
C LYS A 2 -2.33 11.72 -10.68
N SER A 3 -2.15 12.71 -9.82
CA SER A 3 -1.86 12.45 -8.40
C SER A 3 -3.15 12.08 -7.67
N SER A 4 -3.09 11.16 -6.71
CA SER A 4 -4.27 10.79 -5.90
C SER A 4 -4.76 11.93 -5.00
N ILE A 5 -4.04 13.04 -4.95
CA ILE A 5 -4.49 14.28 -4.31
C ILE A 5 -5.50 15.02 -5.21
N ASP A 6 -5.31 14.99 -6.53
CA ASP A 6 -6.21 15.63 -7.49
C ASP A 6 -7.53 14.86 -7.60
N GLU A 7 -7.47 13.53 -7.48
CA GLU A 7 -8.64 12.63 -7.55
C GLU A 7 -8.60 11.63 -6.39
N PRO A 8 -9.00 12.07 -5.18
CA PRO A 8 -8.96 11.25 -3.98
C PRO A 8 -9.85 10.01 -4.11
N PRO A 9 -9.41 8.86 -3.58
CA PRO A 9 -10.23 7.66 -3.60
C PRO A 9 -11.52 7.88 -2.79
N GLU A 10 -12.63 7.39 -3.33
CA GLU A 10 -13.89 7.30 -2.58
C GLU A 10 -13.76 6.13 -1.61
N VAL A 11 -13.72 6.42 -0.31
CA VAL A 11 -13.52 5.43 0.75
C VAL A 11 -14.68 5.50 1.72
N GLU A 12 -15.36 4.37 1.91
CA GLU A 12 -16.38 4.21 2.94
C GLU A 12 -15.73 4.27 4.34
N LEU A 13 -16.14 5.24 5.16
CA LEU A 13 -15.66 5.37 6.54
C LEU A 13 -16.23 4.21 7.37
N LYS A 14 -15.35 3.47 8.03
CA LYS A 14 -15.72 2.40 8.95
C LYS A 14 -15.90 2.94 10.36
N ASP A 15 -16.64 2.21 11.19
CA ASP A 15 -16.72 2.49 12.61
C ASP A 15 -15.34 2.35 13.27
N LEU A 16 -14.94 3.37 14.02
CA LEU A 16 -13.65 3.42 14.70
C LEU A 16 -13.77 2.98 16.16
N PRO A 17 -12.73 2.34 16.72
CA PRO A 17 -12.60 2.17 18.16
C PRO A 17 -12.73 3.51 18.91
N PRO A 18 -13.22 3.53 20.16
CA PRO A 18 -13.56 4.76 20.88
C PRO A 18 -12.37 5.69 21.17
N HIS A 19 -11.14 5.19 21.05
CA HIS A 19 -9.90 5.95 21.26
C HIS A 19 -9.37 6.60 19.97
N LEU A 20 -10.02 6.37 18.82
CA LEU A 20 -9.66 6.91 17.51
C LEU A 20 -10.78 7.81 16.98
N GLU A 21 -10.41 8.77 16.13
CA GLU A 21 -11.35 9.64 15.44
C GLU A 21 -10.82 10.00 14.05
N TYR A 22 -11.73 10.39 13.15
CA TYR A 22 -11.38 10.89 11.82
C TYR A 22 -11.03 12.38 11.87
N ALA A 23 -9.98 12.76 11.15
CA ALA A 23 -9.66 14.14 10.82
C ALA A 23 -9.48 14.29 9.30
N PHE A 24 -9.84 15.45 8.75
CA PHE A 24 -9.85 15.67 7.31
C PHE A 24 -8.78 16.67 6.88
N LEU A 25 -7.98 16.29 5.89
CA LEU A 25 -6.92 17.13 5.36
C LEU A 25 -7.40 18.05 4.22
N GLU A 26 -8.56 17.79 3.61
CA GLU A 26 -9.08 18.59 2.51
C GLU A 26 -10.61 18.51 2.37
N GLY A 27 -11.27 19.67 2.31
CA GLY A 27 -12.73 19.76 2.16
C GLY A 27 -13.52 18.99 3.23
N TYR A 28 -14.80 18.74 2.93
CA TYR A 28 -15.63 17.82 3.69
C TYR A 28 -15.46 16.42 3.07
N ASN A 29 -14.96 15.47 3.86
CA ASN A 29 -14.85 14.03 3.53
C ASN A 29 -13.76 13.57 2.56
N LYS A 30 -12.78 14.40 2.18
CA LYS A 30 -11.63 13.97 1.36
C LYS A 30 -10.34 13.89 2.18
N LEU A 31 -9.46 12.97 1.79
CA LEU A 31 -8.14 12.76 2.41
C LEU A 31 -8.23 12.67 3.95
N HIS A 32 -9.04 11.73 4.43
CA HIS A 32 -9.22 11.51 5.86
C HIS A 32 -8.01 10.77 6.46
N VAL A 33 -7.67 11.11 7.68
CA VAL A 33 -6.68 10.42 8.50
C VAL A 33 -7.32 10.00 9.81
N ILE A 34 -6.86 8.89 10.37
CA ILE A 34 -7.31 8.40 11.68
C ILE A 34 -6.28 8.87 12.71
N ILE A 35 -6.74 9.61 13.71
CA ILE A 35 -5.90 10.16 14.78
C ILE A 35 -6.38 9.68 16.15
N ALA A 36 -5.50 9.77 17.15
CA ALA A 36 -5.86 9.45 18.52
C ALA A 36 -6.80 10.54 19.10
N LYS A 37 -7.96 10.11 19.60
CA LYS A 37 -8.96 10.99 20.22
C LYS A 37 -8.44 11.69 21.47
N ALA A 38 -7.50 11.05 22.17
CA ALA A 38 -6.86 11.55 23.40
C ALA A 38 -5.87 12.71 23.17
N LEU A 39 -5.58 13.08 21.92
CA LEU A 39 -4.76 14.26 21.63
C LEU A 39 -5.44 15.53 22.16
N LYS A 40 -4.66 16.46 22.70
CA LYS A 40 -5.16 17.81 23.03
C LYS A 40 -5.43 18.58 21.73
N ASP A 41 -6.32 19.57 21.79
CA ASP A 41 -6.72 20.35 20.60
C ASP A 41 -5.53 21.06 19.93
N GLU A 42 -4.55 21.52 20.72
CA GLU A 42 -3.30 22.08 20.19
C GLU A 42 -2.48 21.03 19.42
N GLY A 43 -2.42 19.80 19.95
CA GLY A 43 -1.75 18.69 19.30
C GLY A 43 -2.45 18.24 18.01
N LYS A 44 -3.79 18.17 18.04
CA LYS A 44 -4.60 17.83 16.87
C LYS A 44 -4.42 18.86 15.76
N SER A 45 -4.51 20.15 16.08
CA SER A 45 -4.35 21.22 15.10
C SER A 45 -2.95 21.27 14.50
N ALA A 46 -1.91 21.08 15.32
CA ALA A 46 -0.53 20.99 14.84
C ALA A 46 -0.32 19.78 13.90
N LEU A 47 -0.82 18.61 14.27
CA LEU A 47 -0.75 17.40 13.45
C LEU A 47 -1.45 17.61 12.10
N ILE A 48 -2.71 18.05 12.12
CA ILE A 48 -3.48 18.31 10.89
C ILE A 48 -2.77 19.33 10.01
N LYS A 49 -2.17 20.38 10.59
CA LYS A 49 -1.41 21.39 9.84
C LYS A 49 -0.21 20.77 9.12
N VAL A 50 0.60 19.96 9.82
CA VAL A 50 1.76 19.29 9.23
C VAL A 50 1.33 18.31 8.14
N SER A 51 0.30 17.51 8.39
CA SER A 51 -0.25 16.55 7.43
C SER A 51 -0.80 17.25 6.18
N LYS A 52 -1.46 18.41 6.33
CA LYS A 52 -1.93 19.24 5.20
C LYS A 52 -0.79 19.79 4.35
N SER A 53 0.35 20.12 4.94
CA SER A 53 1.53 20.56 4.20
C SER A 53 2.23 19.41 3.46
N HIS A 54 2.10 18.17 3.94
CA HIS A 54 2.80 17.00 3.42
C HIS A 54 1.88 15.91 2.90
N LYS A 55 0.73 16.25 2.29
CA LYS A 55 -0.24 15.25 1.79
C LYS A 55 0.36 14.26 0.78
N ARG A 56 1.41 14.69 0.05
CA ARG A 56 2.15 13.86 -0.92
C ARG A 56 3.01 12.77 -0.28
N ALA A 57 3.33 12.89 1.01
CA ALA A 57 4.07 11.87 1.74
C ALA A 57 3.16 10.71 2.19
N ILE A 58 1.84 10.87 2.09
CA ILE A 58 0.86 9.84 2.43
C ILE A 58 0.43 9.16 1.14
N ALA A 59 0.49 7.82 1.13
CA ALA A 59 -0.07 7.02 0.04
C ALA A 59 -1.58 6.85 0.25
N TRP A 60 -2.39 7.39 -0.66
CA TRP A 60 -3.86 7.31 -0.62
C TRP A 60 -4.38 6.13 -1.43
N LYS A 61 -3.67 5.78 -2.51
CA LYS A 61 -3.87 4.58 -3.33
C LYS A 61 -2.56 3.78 -3.38
N LEU A 62 -2.64 2.50 -3.75
CA LEU A 62 -1.45 1.65 -3.92
C LEU A 62 -0.44 2.25 -4.90
N SER A 63 -0.92 2.91 -5.96
CA SER A 63 -0.08 3.61 -6.95
C SER A 63 0.70 4.80 -6.41
N ASP A 64 0.33 5.33 -5.23
CA ASP A 64 1.07 6.43 -4.59
C ASP A 64 2.30 5.92 -3.82
N ILE A 65 2.39 4.61 -3.56
CA ILE A 65 3.55 4.01 -2.91
C ILE A 65 4.68 4.00 -3.94
N GLN A 66 5.44 5.09 -3.98
CA GLN A 66 6.62 5.18 -4.81
C GLN A 66 7.75 4.38 -4.17
N GLY A 67 8.18 3.32 -4.85
CA GLY A 67 9.41 2.62 -4.52
C GLY A 67 10.65 3.46 -4.85
N ILE A 68 11.81 2.98 -4.40
CA ILE A 68 13.09 3.52 -4.88
C ILE A 68 13.25 3.10 -6.34
N ASN A 69 13.60 4.05 -7.22
CA ASN A 69 13.84 3.70 -8.62
C ASN A 69 15.03 2.71 -8.68
N PRO A 70 14.85 1.51 -9.29
CA PRO A 70 15.90 0.49 -9.41
C PRO A 70 17.20 0.99 -10.04
N GLU A 71 17.16 2.02 -10.89
CA GLU A 71 18.36 2.64 -11.47
C GLU A 71 19.27 3.28 -10.42
N PHE A 72 18.72 3.75 -9.29
CA PHE A 72 19.51 4.34 -8.20
C PHE A 72 20.03 3.29 -7.23
N CYS A 73 19.21 2.31 -6.89
CA CYS A 73 19.59 1.28 -5.93
C CYS A 73 18.72 0.04 -6.12
N THR A 74 19.38 -1.10 -6.33
CA THR A 74 18.76 -2.42 -6.27
C THR A 74 19.26 -3.16 -5.04
N HIS A 75 18.34 -3.75 -4.28
CA HIS A 75 18.74 -4.72 -3.27
C HIS A 75 19.16 -6.04 -3.94
N LYS A 76 20.34 -6.55 -3.60
CA LYS A 76 20.81 -7.87 -4.03
C LYS A 76 20.81 -8.81 -2.84
N ILE A 77 19.99 -9.86 -2.93
CA ILE A 77 20.01 -10.95 -1.96
C ILE A 77 21.25 -11.80 -2.25
N LEU A 78 22.14 -11.94 -1.26
CA LEU A 78 23.30 -12.83 -1.36
C LEU A 78 22.86 -14.27 -1.05
N MET A 79 23.32 -15.21 -1.86
CA MET A 79 23.07 -16.64 -1.70
C MET A 79 24.39 -17.35 -1.41
N GLU A 80 24.32 -18.48 -0.71
CA GLU A 80 25.46 -19.39 -0.52
C GLU A 80 25.93 -19.93 -1.88
N GLU A 81 27.24 -20.16 -2.03
CA GLU A 81 27.88 -20.49 -3.32
C GLU A 81 27.39 -21.81 -3.92
N ASP A 82 26.97 -22.75 -3.08
CA ASP A 82 26.48 -24.07 -3.45
C ASP A 82 24.95 -24.19 -3.50
N TYR A 83 24.22 -23.10 -3.20
CA TYR A 83 22.77 -23.12 -3.15
C TYR A 83 22.15 -23.16 -4.55
N LYS A 84 21.19 -24.07 -4.74
CA LYS A 84 20.53 -24.30 -6.04
C LYS A 84 19.09 -23.77 -6.04
N PRO A 85 18.62 -23.23 -7.18
CA PRO A 85 17.22 -22.89 -7.36
C PRO A 85 16.28 -24.06 -7.07
N ALA A 86 15.15 -23.75 -6.44
CA ALA A 86 14.11 -24.72 -6.10
C ALA A 86 12.80 -24.36 -6.80
N VAL A 87 12.18 -25.38 -7.41
CA VAL A 87 10.86 -25.28 -8.03
C VAL A 87 9.89 -26.15 -7.26
N GLN A 88 8.95 -25.52 -6.57
CA GLN A 88 7.87 -26.19 -5.86
C GLN A 88 6.61 -26.26 -6.73
N ASN A 89 5.90 -27.39 -6.67
CA ASN A 89 4.61 -27.54 -7.34
C ASN A 89 3.57 -26.62 -6.69
N GLN A 90 2.80 -25.92 -7.53
CA GLN A 90 1.72 -25.04 -7.06
C GLN A 90 0.68 -25.84 -6.24
N ARG A 91 0.47 -25.41 -5.00
CA ARG A 91 -0.55 -25.94 -4.10
C ARG A 91 -1.92 -25.53 -4.59
N ARG A 92 -2.87 -26.44 -4.44
CA ARG A 92 -4.28 -26.20 -4.76
C ARG A 92 -4.86 -25.19 -3.76
N VAL A 93 -5.38 -24.09 -4.27
CA VAL A 93 -6.11 -23.11 -3.46
C VAL A 93 -7.59 -23.46 -3.46
N ASN A 94 -8.28 -23.17 -2.35
CA ASN A 94 -9.73 -23.30 -2.28
C ASN A 94 -10.39 -22.40 -3.35
N PRO A 95 -11.25 -22.94 -4.24
CA PRO A 95 -11.92 -22.15 -5.27
C PRO A 95 -12.64 -20.91 -4.74
N LYS A 96 -13.19 -20.95 -3.52
CA LYS A 96 -13.88 -19.79 -2.91
C LYS A 96 -12.98 -18.58 -2.68
N ILE A 97 -11.68 -18.80 -2.52
CA ILE A 97 -10.69 -17.73 -2.24
C ILE A 97 -9.97 -17.31 -3.52
N HIS A 98 -9.99 -18.15 -4.57
CA HIS A 98 -9.29 -17.90 -5.82
C HIS A 98 -9.64 -16.55 -6.45
N ASP A 99 -10.92 -16.20 -6.51
CA ASP A 99 -11.37 -14.93 -7.10
C ASP A 99 -10.90 -13.70 -6.32
N VAL A 100 -10.75 -13.84 -4.99
CA VAL A 100 -10.22 -12.77 -4.14
C VAL A 100 -8.73 -12.58 -4.39
N ILE A 101 -7.97 -13.68 -4.48
CA ILE A 101 -6.53 -13.64 -4.80
C ILE A 101 -6.31 -13.02 -6.17
N LYS A 102 -7.08 -13.45 -7.17
CA LYS A 102 -6.96 -12.92 -8.54
C LYS A 102 -7.15 -11.40 -8.56
N LYS A 103 -8.21 -10.90 -7.92
CA LYS A 103 -8.47 -9.45 -7.82
C LYS A 103 -7.34 -8.71 -7.13
N GLU A 104 -6.72 -9.30 -6.11
CA GLU A 104 -5.62 -8.65 -5.40
C GLU A 104 -4.33 -8.63 -6.23
N VAL A 105 -4.03 -9.72 -6.93
CA VAL A 105 -2.89 -9.80 -7.87
C VAL A 105 -3.04 -8.77 -8.99
N GLU A 106 -4.24 -8.63 -9.56
CA GLU A 106 -4.54 -7.63 -10.59
C GLU A 106 -4.30 -6.19 -10.08
N LYS A 107 -4.75 -5.86 -8.85
CA LYS A 107 -4.46 -4.54 -8.24
C LYS A 107 -2.96 -4.27 -8.08
N LEU A 108 -2.18 -5.27 -7.68
CA LEU A 108 -0.73 -5.13 -7.50
C LEU A 108 0.00 -4.97 -8.83
N LEU A 109 -0.46 -5.65 -9.88
CA LEU A 109 0.03 -5.50 -11.25
C LEU A 109 -0.29 -4.10 -11.79
N ASP A 110 -1.53 -3.63 -11.64
CA ASP A 110 -1.97 -2.30 -12.07
C ASP A 110 -1.21 -1.18 -11.36
N ALA A 111 -0.85 -1.40 -10.08
CA ALA A 111 -0.01 -0.47 -9.31
C ALA A 111 1.49 -0.53 -9.67
N GLY A 112 1.92 -1.52 -10.47
CA GLY A 112 3.33 -1.72 -10.83
C GLY A 112 4.21 -2.21 -9.68
N LEU A 113 3.61 -2.73 -8.60
CA LEU A 113 4.34 -3.26 -7.44
C LEU A 113 4.89 -4.67 -7.70
N ILE A 114 4.23 -5.42 -8.58
CA ILE A 114 4.69 -6.72 -9.08
C ILE A 114 4.65 -6.72 -10.60
N TYR A 115 5.42 -7.62 -11.21
CA TYR A 115 5.48 -7.80 -12.66
C TYR A 115 5.57 -9.29 -13.01
N PRO A 116 5.08 -9.70 -14.18
CA PRO A 116 5.21 -11.09 -14.62
C PRO A 116 6.68 -11.41 -14.92
N ILE A 117 7.12 -12.58 -14.46
CA ILE A 117 8.42 -13.17 -14.80
C ILE A 117 8.17 -14.50 -15.51
N SER A 118 8.88 -14.70 -16.63
CA SER A 118 8.83 -15.97 -17.37
C SER A 118 10.01 -16.85 -16.94
N ASP A 119 9.78 -18.16 -16.88
CA ASP A 119 10.83 -19.18 -16.72
C ASP A 119 11.75 -19.01 -15.50
N SER A 120 11.21 -18.50 -14.38
CA SER A 120 11.97 -18.39 -13.13
C SER A 120 12.39 -19.78 -12.63
N PRO A 121 13.69 -20.03 -12.39
CA PRO A 121 14.15 -21.28 -11.78
C PRO A 121 13.78 -21.34 -10.27
N TRP A 122 13.20 -20.28 -9.73
CA TRP A 122 12.68 -20.17 -8.38
C TRP A 122 11.15 -20.16 -8.40
N VAL A 123 10.53 -21.19 -7.84
CA VAL A 123 9.08 -21.25 -7.63
C VAL A 123 8.82 -21.75 -6.21
N SER A 124 8.04 -20.98 -5.46
CA SER A 124 7.62 -21.31 -4.09
C SER A 124 6.10 -21.44 -4.07
N SER A 125 5.58 -22.41 -3.30
CA SER A 125 4.14 -22.64 -3.18
C SER A 125 3.65 -22.96 -1.77
#